data_AF-A0A1I2GKU4-F1
#
_entry.id   AF-A0A1I2GKU4-F1
#
_cell.length_a   1.000
_cell.length_b   1.000
_cell.length_c   1.000
_cell.angle_alpha   90.00
_cell.angle_beta   90.00
_cell.angle_gamma   90.00
#
_symmetry.space_group_name_H-M   'P 1'
#
loop_
_entity.id
_entity.type
_entity.pdbx_description
1 polymer ?
#
loop_
_entity_poly.entity_id
_entity_poly.type
_entity_poly.pdbx_seq_one_letter_code
_entity_poly.pdbx_strand_id
1 'polypeptide(L)'
;MRRTVLLGAFLGLACGPGKGGTGDTATTEPAATTDGSGTSGASTAVDPTAVDPTVVPTTGDPTTGAASTGEATTGGPACAMYQPEAIGPGLDVMIRHEGDAPVWVRALDCSGLVDLDIVDPLVRDLFTPAGSCWPAQCHEFLEAEACNPACDDCVVPWAVRIEPGASISMHWPGGFLQSMMLTAECAAGEGCQGSCGRPTRAPPGWYSAELLTFHTCTGACECDPLPNGWCPIFEPVALEDATWPFTAFERPGETAIDLVIGAP
;
A
#
# COMPACT_ATOMS: atom_id res chain seq x y z
N MET A 1 -6.52 -25.64 -32.96
CA MET A 1 -6.45 -24.64 -34.04
C MET A 1 -5.22 -23.78 -33.80
N ARG A 2 -4.23 -23.84 -34.70
CA ARG A 2 -2.94 -23.13 -34.57
C ARG A 2 -3.10 -21.69 -35.09
N ARG A 3 -2.76 -20.69 -34.28
CA ARG A 3 -2.54 -19.31 -34.76
C ARG A 3 -1.06 -18.99 -34.63
N THR A 4 -0.44 -18.87 -35.80
CA THR A 4 0.88 -18.29 -36.05
C THR A 4 0.74 -16.77 -35.97
N VAL A 5 1.57 -16.09 -35.19
CA VAL A 5 1.73 -14.63 -35.26
C VAL A 5 3.19 -14.35 -35.61
N LEU A 6 3.37 -13.60 -36.70
CA LEU A 6 4.63 -13.19 -37.30
C LEU A 6 5.21 -11.98 -36.55
N LEU A 7 6.51 -12.04 -36.25
CA LEU A 7 7.34 -10.90 -35.88
C LEU A 7 7.44 -9.91 -37.05
N GLY A 8 7.12 -8.65 -36.80
CA GLY A 8 7.44 -7.51 -37.66
C GLY A 8 8.48 -6.62 -36.99
N ALA A 9 9.70 -6.61 -37.51
CA ALA A 9 10.76 -5.70 -37.14
C ALA A 9 10.56 -4.34 -37.84
N PHE A 10 10.76 -3.23 -37.12
CA PHE A 10 10.99 -1.92 -37.72
C PHE A 10 12.22 -1.26 -37.07
N LEU A 11 13.25 -1.09 -37.90
CA LEU A 11 14.34 -0.13 -37.74
C LEU A 11 13.87 1.24 -38.23
N GLY A 12 14.31 2.33 -37.58
CA GLY A 12 14.20 3.67 -38.15
C GLY A 12 14.71 4.79 -37.24
N LEU A 13 15.83 5.39 -37.65
CA LEU A 13 16.58 6.52 -37.08
C LEU A 13 15.76 7.83 -36.97
N ALA A 14 16.12 8.73 -36.04
CA ALA A 14 16.86 9.99 -36.31
C ALA A 14 16.88 10.98 -35.13
N CYS A 15 18.07 11.51 -34.83
CA CYS A 15 18.32 12.70 -34.00
C CYS A 15 17.90 14.02 -34.69
N GLY A 16 17.56 15.03 -33.90
CA GLY A 16 17.57 16.44 -34.32
C GLY A 16 17.31 17.41 -33.15
N PRO A 17 18.16 18.43 -32.90
CA PRO A 17 18.07 19.32 -31.74
C PRO A 17 17.28 20.60 -32.03
N GLY A 18 16.46 21.06 -31.08
CA GLY A 18 15.68 22.29 -31.16
C GLY A 18 15.88 23.19 -29.94
N LYS A 19 16.61 24.28 -30.14
CA LYS A 19 16.79 25.39 -29.18
C LYS A 19 15.54 26.26 -29.07
N GLY A 20 15.37 26.87 -27.90
CA GLY A 20 15.06 28.30 -27.78
C GLY A 20 13.66 28.65 -27.28
N GLY A 21 13.59 29.41 -26.19
CA GLY A 21 12.34 29.98 -25.71
C GLY A 21 12.46 30.56 -24.31
N THR A 22 13.25 31.62 -24.15
CA THR A 22 13.16 32.52 -23.00
C THR A 22 11.80 33.24 -23.02
N GLY A 23 10.99 33.03 -21.99
CA GLY A 23 9.72 33.72 -21.78
C GLY A 23 9.55 34.06 -20.30
N ASP A 24 9.42 35.35 -20.06
CA ASP A 24 9.16 36.10 -18.83
C ASP A 24 8.29 35.41 -17.76
N THR A 25 8.46 35.76 -16.48
CA THR A 25 7.49 36.60 -15.76
C THR A 25 8.08 37.07 -14.42
N ALA A 26 8.01 38.39 -14.23
CA ALA A 26 8.44 39.07 -13.02
C ALA A 26 7.54 38.74 -11.82
N THR A 27 8.21 38.54 -10.69
CA THR A 27 7.69 38.45 -9.35
C THR A 27 6.79 39.66 -9.01
N THR A 28 5.59 39.42 -8.51
CA THR A 28 4.82 40.43 -7.76
C THR A 28 4.08 39.74 -6.62
N GLU A 29 4.61 39.93 -5.42
CA GLU A 29 3.93 39.85 -4.13
C GLU A 29 4.34 41.15 -3.37
N PRO A 30 3.71 41.57 -2.25
CA PRO A 30 2.47 41.08 -1.63
C PRO A 30 1.53 42.23 -1.18
N ALA A 31 0.35 41.87 -0.66
CA ALA A 31 -0.22 42.35 0.61
C ALA A 31 -1.76 42.32 0.60
N ALA A 32 -2.35 41.57 1.52
CA ALA A 32 -3.39 42.07 2.43
C ALA A 32 -3.71 41.03 3.52
N THR A 33 -3.27 41.36 4.73
CA THR A 33 -3.89 41.11 6.04
C THR A 33 -5.35 40.67 6.04
N THR A 34 -5.67 39.67 6.87
CA THR A 34 -6.76 39.82 7.85
C THR A 34 -6.48 39.01 9.11
N ASP A 35 -6.42 39.73 10.23
CA ASP A 35 -6.39 39.22 11.60
C ASP A 35 -7.68 38.47 11.94
N GLY A 36 -7.54 37.29 12.56
CA GLY A 36 -8.63 36.47 13.07
C GLY A 36 -8.36 36.03 14.50
N SER A 37 -8.66 36.94 15.42
CA SER A 37 -8.64 36.76 16.88
C SER A 37 -9.79 35.87 17.37
N GLY A 38 -9.53 35.07 18.41
CA GLY A 38 -10.54 34.37 19.22
C GLY A 38 -10.46 32.84 19.06
N THR A 39 -10.49 32.00 20.07
CA THR A 39 -10.82 32.18 21.49
C THR A 39 -10.23 30.99 22.24
N SER A 40 -9.62 31.27 23.38
CA SER A 40 -9.12 30.32 24.36
C SER A 40 -10.27 29.51 24.98
N GLY A 41 -10.31 28.21 24.69
CA GLY A 41 -11.12 27.21 25.39
C GLY A 41 -10.28 26.49 26.43
N ALA A 42 -10.39 26.91 27.69
CA ALA A 42 -9.77 26.25 28.84
C ALA A 42 -10.36 24.83 29.01
N SER A 43 -9.51 23.81 28.90
CA SER A 43 -9.89 22.44 29.28
C SER A 43 -9.45 22.18 30.72
N THR A 44 -10.43 21.95 31.57
CA THR A 44 -10.31 21.75 33.01
C THR A 44 -9.59 20.43 33.30
N ALA A 45 -8.45 20.52 33.96
CA ALA A 45 -7.79 19.38 34.58
C ALA A 45 -8.71 18.80 35.68
N VAL A 46 -9.00 17.51 35.59
CA VAL A 46 -9.71 16.77 36.64
C VAL A 46 -8.66 16.07 37.49
N ASP A 47 -8.61 16.46 38.75
CA ASP A 47 -7.86 15.86 39.86
C ASP A 47 -8.70 14.73 40.48
N PRO A 48 -8.23 13.48 40.48
CA PRO A 48 -8.71 12.48 41.42
C PRO A 48 -7.68 12.24 42.53
N THR A 49 -7.89 12.96 43.63
CA THR A 49 -7.25 12.69 44.92
C THR A 49 -7.83 11.40 45.54
N ALA A 50 -6.91 10.47 45.82
CA ALA A 50 -6.86 9.50 46.92
C ALA A 50 -8.04 8.53 47.20
N VAL A 51 -7.76 7.24 47.05
CA VAL A 51 -8.09 6.25 48.09
C VAL A 51 -6.95 5.22 48.22
N ASP A 52 -6.37 5.20 49.42
CA ASP A 52 -5.36 4.27 49.92
C ASP A 52 -6.04 2.94 50.32
N PRO A 53 -5.44 1.78 49.98
CA PRO A 53 -5.34 0.75 51.00
C PRO A 53 -3.90 0.27 51.18
N THR A 54 -3.38 0.57 52.36
CA THR A 54 -2.20 -0.05 52.97
C THR A 54 -2.38 -1.57 52.99
N VAL A 55 -1.60 -2.28 52.17
CA VAL A 55 -1.37 -3.73 52.31
C VAL A 55 0.13 -3.94 52.47
N VAL A 56 0.51 -4.40 53.66
CA VAL A 56 1.85 -4.84 54.00
C VAL A 56 2.12 -6.20 53.34
N PRO A 57 3.13 -6.35 52.47
CA PRO A 57 3.62 -7.66 52.09
C PRO A 57 4.75 -8.09 53.03
N THR A 58 4.51 -9.23 53.67
CA THR A 58 5.43 -9.99 54.49
C THR A 58 6.71 -10.32 53.73
N THR A 59 7.86 -10.02 54.33
CA THR A 59 9.20 -10.46 53.93
C THR A 59 9.28 -11.99 53.96
N GLY A 60 9.30 -12.62 52.79
CA GLY A 60 9.62 -14.03 52.59
C GLY A 60 10.95 -14.16 51.84
N ASP A 61 11.80 -15.06 52.31
CA ASP A 61 13.18 -15.31 51.88
C ASP A 61 13.41 -15.38 50.36
N PRO A 62 14.53 -14.84 49.84
CA PRO A 62 14.97 -15.12 48.49
C PRO A 62 15.58 -16.52 48.47
N THR A 63 14.73 -17.53 48.22
CA THR A 63 15.23 -18.85 47.83
C THR A 63 15.72 -18.72 46.39
N THR A 64 17.01 -18.95 46.19
CA THR A 64 17.68 -19.06 44.89
C THR A 64 17.09 -20.23 44.08
N GLY A 65 15.96 -19.96 43.42
CA GLY A 65 15.40 -20.83 42.41
C GLY A 65 16.22 -20.67 41.13
N ALA A 66 16.83 -21.76 40.68
CA ALA A 66 17.46 -21.84 39.37
C ALA A 66 16.47 -21.30 38.32
N ALA A 67 16.92 -20.32 37.53
CA ALA A 67 16.22 -19.90 36.33
C ALA A 67 16.06 -21.15 35.46
N SER A 68 14.85 -21.69 35.43
CA SER A 68 14.47 -22.68 34.45
C SER A 68 14.56 -21.97 33.11
N THR A 69 15.62 -22.26 32.37
CA THR A 69 15.64 -22.18 30.91
C THR A 69 14.61 -23.19 30.40
N GLY A 70 13.33 -22.90 30.63
CA GLY A 70 12.26 -23.57 29.92
C GLY A 70 12.40 -23.12 28.48
N GLU A 71 12.72 -24.04 27.57
CA GLU A 71 12.51 -23.82 26.16
C GLU A 71 11.09 -23.27 26.00
N ALA A 72 10.96 -22.07 25.46
CA ALA A 72 9.67 -21.53 25.07
C ALA A 72 9.08 -22.54 24.07
N THR A 73 8.01 -23.22 24.48
CA THR A 73 7.28 -24.14 23.60
C THR A 73 6.40 -23.29 22.69
N THR A 74 7.01 -22.61 21.72
CA THR A 74 6.42 -21.65 20.78
C THR A 74 5.41 -22.25 19.78
N GLY A 75 4.98 -23.51 19.98
CA GLY A 75 4.17 -24.27 19.02
C GLY A 75 2.84 -24.80 19.54
N GLY A 76 2.25 -24.19 20.58
CA GLY A 76 0.93 -24.62 21.07
C GLY A 76 -0.19 -24.44 20.02
N PRO A 77 -1.30 -25.20 20.09
CA PRO A 77 -2.46 -25.04 19.18
C PRO A 77 -3.01 -23.61 19.09
N ALA A 78 -2.73 -22.77 20.09
CA ALA A 78 -3.09 -21.36 20.10
C ALA A 78 -2.37 -20.54 19.01
N CYS A 79 -1.13 -20.88 18.64
CA CYS A 79 -0.36 -20.11 17.67
C CYS A 79 -0.66 -20.50 16.21
N ALA A 80 -1.33 -21.64 15.99
CA ALA A 80 -1.76 -22.08 14.67
C ALA A 80 -2.71 -21.09 13.98
N MET A 81 -3.40 -20.24 14.75
CA MET A 81 -4.28 -19.20 14.18
C MET A 81 -3.55 -18.15 13.35
N TYR A 82 -2.23 -17.97 13.55
CA TYR A 82 -1.38 -17.02 12.82
C TYR A 82 -0.80 -17.58 11.52
N GLN A 83 -0.94 -18.89 11.28
CA GLN A 83 -0.50 -19.52 10.05
C GLN A 83 -1.35 -19.03 8.86
N PRO A 84 -0.77 -18.88 7.67
CA PRO A 84 -1.50 -18.41 6.50
C PRO A 84 -2.52 -19.48 6.06
N GLU A 85 -3.69 -19.02 5.62
CA GLU A 85 -4.67 -19.90 4.98
C GLU A 85 -4.34 -20.03 3.49
N ALA A 86 -4.68 -21.17 2.87
CA ALA A 86 -4.54 -21.32 1.43
C ALA A 86 -5.47 -20.31 0.70
N ILE A 87 -4.91 -19.29 0.07
CA ILE A 87 -5.68 -18.19 -0.53
C ILE A 87 -6.52 -18.66 -1.73
N GLY A 88 -6.00 -19.58 -2.53
CA GLY A 88 -6.65 -20.06 -3.76
C GLY A 88 -6.01 -19.44 -5.02
N PRO A 89 -6.69 -19.48 -6.18
CA PRO A 89 -6.19 -18.82 -7.38
C PRO A 89 -6.25 -17.29 -7.22
N GLY A 90 -5.21 -16.62 -7.72
CA GLY A 90 -5.19 -15.18 -7.86
C GLY A 90 -5.93 -14.68 -9.10
N LEU A 91 -5.89 -13.37 -9.29
CA LEU A 91 -6.47 -12.62 -10.40
C LEU A 91 -5.39 -11.72 -11.01
N ASP A 92 -5.18 -11.85 -12.31
CA ASP A 92 -4.34 -10.92 -13.06
C ASP A 92 -5.17 -9.72 -13.52
N VAL A 93 -4.78 -8.52 -13.12
CA VAL A 93 -5.43 -7.27 -13.50
C VAL A 93 -4.55 -6.55 -14.51
N MET A 94 -5.05 -6.37 -15.73
CA MET A 94 -4.39 -5.58 -16.77
C MET A 94 -5.02 -4.20 -16.84
N ILE A 95 -4.31 -3.19 -16.35
CA ILE A 95 -4.72 -1.79 -16.46
C ILE A 95 -4.31 -1.29 -17.84
N ARG A 96 -5.24 -0.75 -18.61
CA ARG A 96 -5.02 -0.27 -19.97
C ARG A 96 -5.49 1.16 -20.12
N HIS A 97 -4.63 2.02 -20.65
CA HIS A 97 -5.03 3.39 -20.95
C HIS A 97 -5.42 3.54 -22.42
N GLU A 98 -6.70 3.78 -22.68
CA GLU A 98 -7.28 3.94 -24.03
C GLU A 98 -7.62 5.41 -24.38
N GLY A 99 -7.28 6.35 -23.50
CA GLY A 99 -7.40 7.78 -23.77
C GLY A 99 -6.32 8.31 -24.71
N ASP A 100 -6.35 9.61 -24.98
CA ASP A 100 -5.47 10.32 -25.91
C ASP A 100 -4.52 11.32 -25.23
N ALA A 101 -4.65 11.53 -23.92
CA ALA A 101 -3.78 12.36 -23.09
C ALA A 101 -3.30 11.55 -21.88
N PRO A 102 -2.11 11.83 -21.31
CA PRO A 102 -1.60 11.12 -20.15
C PRO A 102 -2.54 11.21 -18.95
N VAL A 103 -2.51 10.17 -18.11
CA VAL A 103 -3.17 10.17 -16.80
C VAL A 103 -2.14 9.91 -15.70
N TRP A 104 -2.45 10.39 -14.50
CA TRP A 104 -1.64 10.17 -13.31
C TRP A 104 -2.41 9.33 -12.30
N VAL A 105 -1.70 8.45 -11.62
CA VAL A 105 -2.23 7.64 -10.51
C VAL A 105 -1.26 7.73 -9.33
N ARG A 106 -1.75 7.43 -8.12
CA ARG A 106 -0.88 7.40 -6.94
C ARG A 106 -0.03 6.13 -7.00
N ALA A 107 1.23 6.26 -6.57
CA ALA A 107 2.07 5.09 -6.32
C ALA A 107 1.87 4.64 -4.87
N LEU A 108 1.84 3.34 -4.66
CA LEU A 108 1.66 2.73 -3.35
C LEU A 108 2.98 2.31 -2.71
N ASP A 109 3.95 1.87 -3.53
CA ASP A 109 5.23 1.36 -3.04
C ASP A 109 6.43 1.89 -3.83
N CYS A 110 7.63 1.52 -3.38
CA CYS A 110 8.88 1.93 -3.99
C CYS A 110 9.13 1.38 -5.40
N SER A 111 8.40 0.35 -5.83
CA SER A 111 8.48 -0.16 -7.19
C SER A 111 7.69 0.70 -8.19
N GLY A 112 6.91 1.67 -7.67
CA GLY A 112 5.95 2.43 -8.47
C GLY A 112 4.70 1.62 -8.78
N LEU A 113 4.35 0.65 -7.92
CA LEU A 113 3.08 -0.04 -8.03
C LEU A 113 1.94 0.97 -7.87
N VAL A 114 0.93 0.90 -8.73
CA VAL A 114 -0.21 1.83 -8.68
C VAL A 114 -1.18 1.45 -7.56
N ASP A 115 -1.85 2.47 -7.00
CA ASP A 115 -2.86 2.34 -5.94
C ASP A 115 -4.18 1.77 -6.51
N LEU A 116 -4.19 0.46 -6.80
CA LEU A 116 -5.34 -0.30 -7.26
C LEU A 116 -6.13 -0.80 -6.05
N ASP A 117 -7.43 -0.55 -6.01
CA ASP A 117 -8.34 -1.08 -5.00
C ASP A 117 -9.04 -2.34 -5.52
N ILE A 118 -9.21 -3.35 -4.67
CA ILE A 118 -10.10 -4.50 -4.94
C ILE A 118 -11.22 -4.48 -3.91
N VAL A 119 -12.38 -4.01 -4.33
CA VAL A 119 -13.48 -3.67 -3.44
C VAL A 119 -14.51 -4.80 -3.42
N ASP A 120 -14.93 -5.18 -2.21
CA ASP A 120 -15.99 -6.17 -1.99
C ASP A 120 -17.41 -5.53 -1.99
N PRO A 121 -18.50 -6.31 -1.96
CA PRO A 121 -19.87 -5.77 -1.94
C PRO A 121 -20.21 -4.94 -0.70
N LEU A 122 -19.36 -4.94 0.33
CA LEU A 122 -19.48 -4.14 1.54
C LEU A 122 -18.61 -2.88 1.48
N VAL A 123 -18.03 -2.58 0.30
CA VAL A 123 -17.15 -1.43 0.04
C VAL A 123 -15.88 -1.47 0.90
N ARG A 124 -15.35 -2.68 1.14
CA ARG A 124 -14.06 -2.87 1.78
C ARG A 124 -13.02 -3.11 0.71
N ASP A 125 -11.98 -2.29 0.69
CA ASP A 125 -10.79 -2.61 -0.08
C ASP A 125 -10.08 -3.81 0.58
N LEU A 126 -9.81 -4.81 -0.25
CA LEU A 126 -9.18 -6.07 0.09
C LEU A 126 -7.75 -6.17 -0.44
N PHE A 127 -7.30 -5.18 -1.21
CA PHE A 127 -6.00 -5.20 -1.84
C PHE A 127 -5.11 -4.09 -1.31
N THR A 128 -4.42 -4.43 -0.23
CA THR A 128 -3.22 -3.71 0.18
C THR A 128 -2.03 -4.53 -0.29
N PRO A 129 -1.39 -4.18 -1.42
CA PRO A 129 -0.10 -4.73 -1.77
C PRO A 129 0.82 -4.67 -0.55
N ALA A 130 1.39 -5.82 -0.19
CA ALA A 130 2.35 -5.85 0.90
C ALA A 130 3.59 -5.09 0.41
N GLY A 131 3.74 -3.84 0.84
CA GLY A 131 5.01 -3.14 0.72
C GLY A 131 6.07 -3.91 1.51
N SER A 132 7.35 -3.76 1.15
CA SER A 132 8.44 -4.42 1.87
C SER A 132 8.53 -4.04 3.37
N CYS A 133 7.79 -3.01 3.77
CA CYS A 133 7.74 -2.48 5.13
C CYS A 133 6.48 -2.81 5.94
N TRP A 134 5.36 -3.24 5.32
CA TRP A 134 4.09 -3.28 6.06
C TRP A 134 2.96 -4.07 5.36
N PRO A 135 2.08 -4.75 6.13
CA PRO A 135 2.34 -5.36 7.43
C PRO A 135 3.19 -6.63 7.25
N ALA A 136 4.16 -6.85 8.15
CA ALA A 136 4.82 -8.15 8.24
C ALA A 136 3.78 -9.24 8.56
N GLN A 137 3.93 -10.41 7.93
CA GLN A 137 2.93 -11.46 8.05
C GLN A 137 3.10 -12.16 9.39
N CYS A 138 2.01 -12.43 10.11
CA CYS A 138 2.08 -12.97 11.48
C CYS A 138 2.93 -14.25 11.57
N HIS A 139 2.90 -15.08 10.53
CA HIS A 139 3.64 -16.33 10.45
C HIS A 139 5.17 -16.13 10.39
N GLU A 140 5.65 -14.98 9.91
CA GLU A 140 7.08 -14.66 9.83
C GLU A 140 7.68 -14.47 11.23
N PHE A 141 6.90 -13.95 12.19
CA PHE A 141 7.33 -13.72 13.57
C PHE A 141 7.23 -14.95 14.49
N LEU A 142 6.60 -16.03 14.03
CA LEU A 142 6.53 -17.28 14.79
C LEU A 142 7.91 -17.92 14.96
N GLU A 143 8.86 -17.59 14.08
CA GLU A 143 10.21 -18.15 14.06
C GLU A 143 11.31 -17.07 14.01
N ALA A 144 10.94 -15.79 13.87
CA ALA A 144 11.91 -14.71 13.78
C ALA A 144 12.59 -14.42 15.13
N GLU A 145 13.92 -14.38 15.13
CA GLU A 145 14.73 -13.92 16.27
C GLU A 145 14.71 -12.39 16.41
N ALA A 146 14.48 -11.67 15.30
CA ALA A 146 14.45 -10.21 15.24
C ALA A 146 13.14 -9.71 14.63
N CYS A 147 12.58 -8.67 15.22
CA CYS A 147 11.21 -8.21 14.97
C CYS A 147 11.12 -7.01 14.04
N ASN A 148 12.27 -6.58 13.51
CA ASN A 148 12.36 -5.45 12.60
C ASN A 148 12.62 -6.01 11.19
N PRO A 149 11.58 -6.20 10.35
CA PRO A 149 11.82 -6.45 8.94
C PRO A 149 12.63 -5.27 8.41
N ALA A 150 13.76 -5.57 7.76
CA ALA A 150 14.53 -4.53 7.11
C ALA A 150 13.66 -3.94 5.99
N CYS A 151 13.07 -2.79 6.27
CA CYS A 151 12.49 -1.94 5.26
C CYS A 151 13.52 -1.63 4.20
N ASP A 152 13.13 -1.72 2.93
CA ASP A 152 13.93 -1.12 1.88
C ASP A 152 14.01 0.39 2.16
N ASP A 153 15.23 0.92 2.23
CA ASP A 153 15.47 2.37 2.30
C ASP A 153 15.24 2.95 0.91
N CYS A 154 13.95 3.09 0.57
CA CYS A 154 13.52 3.54 -0.74
C CYS A 154 12.48 4.65 -0.63
N VAL A 155 12.51 5.53 -1.62
CA VAL A 155 11.55 6.64 -1.75
C VAL A 155 10.38 6.14 -2.56
N VAL A 156 9.18 6.15 -2.00
CA VAL A 156 7.94 5.88 -2.74
C VAL A 156 7.71 7.03 -3.74
N PRO A 157 7.47 6.75 -5.04
CA PRO A 157 7.12 7.79 -5.99
C PRO A 157 5.88 8.59 -5.53
N TRP A 158 5.81 9.87 -5.87
CA TRP A 158 4.61 10.67 -5.61
C TRP A 158 3.44 10.28 -6.51
N ALA A 159 3.74 9.88 -7.74
CA ALA A 159 2.76 9.46 -8.73
C ALA A 159 3.37 8.51 -9.76
N VAL A 160 2.51 7.88 -10.54
CA VAL A 160 2.86 7.19 -11.78
C VAL A 160 2.13 7.88 -12.91
N ARG A 161 2.88 8.27 -13.93
CA ARG A 161 2.32 8.77 -15.19
C ARG A 161 2.14 7.61 -16.15
N ILE A 162 0.98 7.55 -16.78
CA ILE A 162 0.58 6.51 -17.73
C ILE A 162 0.29 7.18 -19.07
N GLU A 163 1.07 6.86 -20.10
CA GLU A 163 0.90 7.41 -21.46
C GLU A 163 -0.27 6.76 -22.20
N PRO A 164 -0.85 7.44 -23.20
CA PRO A 164 -1.84 6.84 -24.10
C PRO A 164 -1.36 5.51 -24.69
N GLY A 165 -2.18 4.46 -24.57
CA GLY A 165 -1.87 3.11 -25.04
C GLY A 165 -0.96 2.29 -24.11
N ALA A 166 -0.52 2.84 -22.98
CA ALA A 166 0.25 2.10 -21.98
C ALA A 166 -0.56 1.00 -21.29
N SER A 167 0.16 0.05 -20.70
CA SER A 167 -0.45 -1.05 -19.94
C SER A 167 0.36 -1.43 -18.71
N ILE A 168 -0.32 -1.69 -17.59
CA ILE A 168 0.28 -2.13 -16.32
C ILE A 168 -0.36 -3.46 -15.93
N SER A 169 0.47 -4.48 -15.68
CA SER A 169 -0.01 -5.77 -15.18
C SER A 169 0.18 -5.83 -13.67
N MET A 170 -0.87 -6.20 -12.96
CA MET A 170 -0.86 -6.40 -11.52
C MET A 170 -1.43 -7.77 -11.19
N HIS A 171 -1.04 -8.32 -10.04
CA HIS A 171 -1.54 -9.60 -9.56
C HIS A 171 -2.16 -9.42 -8.18
N TRP A 172 -3.46 -9.69 -8.07
CA TRP A 172 -4.13 -9.85 -6.78
C TRP A 172 -4.09 -11.32 -6.39
N PRO A 173 -3.53 -11.69 -5.22
CA PRO A 173 -3.42 -13.11 -4.82
C PRO A 173 -4.77 -13.81 -4.57
N GLY A 174 -5.90 -13.08 -4.66
CA GLY A 174 -7.23 -13.62 -4.41
C GLY A 174 -7.60 -13.66 -2.93
N GLY A 175 -7.00 -12.79 -2.12
CA GLY A 175 -7.20 -12.73 -0.68
C GLY A 175 -6.91 -11.35 -0.13
N PHE A 176 -6.94 -11.22 1.19
CA PHE A 176 -6.63 -9.99 1.91
C PHE A 176 -5.79 -10.28 3.14
N LEU A 177 -5.12 -9.26 3.66
CA LEU A 177 -4.43 -9.35 4.94
C LEU A 177 -5.42 -9.07 6.06
N GLN A 178 -5.80 -10.11 6.81
CA GLN A 178 -6.55 -9.94 8.04
C GLN A 178 -5.61 -9.39 9.11
N SER A 179 -5.89 -8.17 9.60
CA SER A 179 -5.17 -7.62 10.74
C SER A 179 -5.42 -8.47 11.99
N MET A 180 -4.34 -8.87 12.63
CA MET A 180 -4.32 -9.67 13.85
C MET A 180 -3.32 -9.08 14.85
N MET A 181 -3.47 -9.45 16.12
CA MET A 181 -2.51 -9.13 17.17
C MET A 181 -1.77 -10.41 17.54
N LEU A 182 -0.50 -10.53 17.14
CA LEU A 182 0.39 -11.61 17.58
C LEU A 182 0.70 -11.43 19.07
N THR A 183 0.46 -12.46 19.87
CA THR A 183 0.72 -12.42 21.31
C THR A 183 2.17 -12.76 21.63
N ALA A 184 2.64 -12.35 22.81
CA ALA A 184 4.00 -12.64 23.28
C ALA A 184 4.25 -14.15 23.43
N GLU A 185 3.22 -14.95 23.72
CA GLU A 185 3.34 -16.41 23.80
C GLU A 185 3.63 -17.07 22.45
N CYS A 186 3.27 -16.42 21.34
CA CYS A 186 3.45 -16.95 19.99
C CYS A 186 4.59 -16.27 19.21
N ALA A 187 5.13 -15.17 19.73
CA ALA A 187 6.26 -14.47 19.15
C ALA A 187 7.57 -15.16 19.59
N ALA A 188 8.43 -15.57 18.64
CA ALA A 188 9.71 -16.20 18.98
C ALA A 188 10.75 -15.20 19.51
N GLY A 189 10.83 -14.02 18.89
CA GLY A 189 11.75 -12.95 19.28
C GLY A 189 11.17 -12.01 20.34
N GLU A 190 12.04 -11.46 21.18
CA GLU A 190 11.67 -10.41 22.13
C GLU A 190 11.20 -9.16 21.37
N GLY A 191 9.96 -8.73 21.63
CA GLY A 191 9.37 -7.56 20.97
C GLY A 191 8.69 -7.87 19.63
N CYS A 192 8.52 -9.15 19.28
CA CYS A 192 7.86 -9.56 18.01
C CYS A 192 6.34 -9.63 18.14
N GLN A 193 5.79 -9.50 19.35
CA GLN A 193 4.36 -9.35 19.57
C GLN A 193 3.87 -8.00 19.04
N GLY A 194 2.67 -7.99 18.44
CA GLY A 194 2.12 -6.76 17.87
C GLY A 194 1.13 -6.99 16.73
N SER A 195 0.75 -5.90 16.08
CA SER A 195 -0.13 -5.95 14.91
C SER A 195 0.61 -6.56 13.73
N CYS A 196 -0.01 -7.55 13.09
CA CYS A 196 0.52 -8.24 11.91
C CYS A 196 -0.62 -8.62 10.95
N GLY A 197 -0.27 -9.01 9.73
CA GLY A 197 -1.24 -9.48 8.72
C GLY A 197 -1.27 -11.00 8.63
N ARG A 198 -2.46 -11.59 8.56
CA ARG A 198 -2.64 -13.00 8.17
C ARG A 198 -3.30 -13.10 6.81
N PRO A 199 -2.63 -13.67 5.79
CA PRO A 199 -3.25 -13.90 4.50
C PRO A 199 -4.52 -14.75 4.65
N THR A 200 -5.64 -14.19 4.23
CA THR A 200 -6.97 -14.77 4.36
C THR A 200 -7.64 -14.79 2.99
N ARG A 201 -8.28 -15.91 2.67
CA ARG A 201 -8.99 -16.10 1.41
C ARG A 201 -10.17 -15.12 1.32
N ALA A 202 -10.29 -14.39 0.21
CA ALA A 202 -11.50 -13.62 -0.07
C ALA A 202 -12.71 -14.57 -0.25
N PRO A 203 -13.92 -14.27 0.22
CA PRO A 203 -15.09 -15.10 -0.04
C PRO A 203 -15.41 -15.23 -1.55
N PRO A 204 -16.11 -16.26 -2.01
CA PRO A 204 -16.74 -16.24 -3.32
C PRO A 204 -17.78 -15.11 -3.41
N GLY A 205 -17.84 -14.41 -4.55
CA GLY A 205 -18.76 -13.30 -4.72
C GLY A 205 -18.35 -12.34 -5.83
N TRP A 206 -19.11 -11.27 -5.97
CA TRP A 206 -18.81 -10.15 -6.86
C TRP A 206 -17.86 -9.17 -6.20
N TYR A 207 -16.95 -8.61 -6.99
CA TYR A 207 -15.97 -7.61 -6.60
C TYR A 207 -15.86 -6.54 -7.69
N SER A 208 -15.20 -5.43 -7.39
CA SER A 208 -14.74 -4.46 -8.37
C SER A 208 -13.25 -4.22 -8.23
N ALA A 209 -12.55 -4.14 -9.36
CA ALA A 209 -11.22 -3.54 -9.42
C ALA A 209 -11.40 -2.07 -9.77
N GLU A 210 -10.78 -1.21 -8.98
CA GLU A 210 -11.00 0.23 -8.95
C GLU A 210 -9.66 0.96 -8.94
N LEU A 211 -9.56 2.05 -9.71
CA LEU A 211 -8.32 2.82 -9.81
C LEU A 211 -8.65 4.31 -9.80
N LEU A 212 -8.13 5.06 -8.83
CA LEU A 212 -8.22 6.51 -8.82
C LEU A 212 -7.21 7.11 -9.81
N THR A 213 -7.72 7.76 -10.85
CA THR A 213 -6.92 8.43 -11.87
C THR A 213 -7.13 9.94 -11.84
N PHE A 214 -6.12 10.70 -12.26
CA PHE A 214 -6.13 12.16 -12.32
C PHE A 214 -5.77 12.58 -13.74
N HIS A 215 -6.46 13.60 -14.26
CA HIS A 215 -6.27 14.10 -15.64
C HIS A 215 -5.54 15.44 -15.70
N THR A 216 -5.31 16.05 -14.53
CA THR A 216 -4.51 17.27 -14.41
C THR A 216 -3.39 17.04 -13.40
N CYS A 217 -2.19 17.48 -13.75
CA CYS A 217 -1.02 17.44 -12.87
C CYS A 217 -0.30 18.79 -12.93
N THR A 218 0.17 19.27 -11.78
CA THR A 218 1.06 20.43 -11.67
C THR A 218 2.33 20.08 -10.89
N GLY A 219 3.44 20.77 -11.17
CA GLY A 219 4.75 20.46 -10.61
C GLY A 219 5.60 19.61 -11.55
N ALA A 220 6.26 18.57 -11.02
CA ALA A 220 7.17 17.70 -11.77
C ALA A 220 6.43 16.54 -12.47
N CYS A 221 5.51 16.86 -13.39
CA CYS A 221 4.59 15.89 -14.00
C CYS A 221 5.16 15.03 -15.14
N GLU A 222 6.41 15.29 -15.53
CA GLU A 222 7.07 14.65 -16.67
C GLU A 222 8.08 13.60 -16.16
N CYS A 223 8.14 12.47 -16.86
CA CYS A 223 9.17 11.44 -16.67
C CYS A 223 9.40 10.72 -18.00
N ASP A 224 10.54 10.03 -18.13
CA ASP A 224 10.82 9.22 -19.31
C ASP A 224 10.07 7.88 -19.21
N PRO A 225 9.11 7.58 -20.11
CA PRO A 225 8.31 6.37 -20.02
C PRO A 225 9.16 5.11 -20.25
N LEU A 226 8.87 4.08 -19.46
CA LEU A 226 9.39 2.73 -19.67
C LEU A 226 8.81 2.12 -20.96
N PRO A 227 9.34 0.98 -21.46
CA PRO A 227 8.86 0.35 -22.71
C PRO A 227 7.36 -0.03 -22.73
N ASN A 228 6.73 -0.13 -21.56
CA ASN A 228 5.30 -0.39 -21.38
C ASN A 228 4.45 0.89 -21.23
N GLY A 229 5.06 2.07 -21.40
CA GLY A 229 4.38 3.35 -21.54
C GLY A 229 4.05 4.07 -20.23
N TRP A 230 4.57 3.63 -19.08
CA TRP A 230 4.40 4.36 -17.82
C TRP A 230 5.74 4.66 -17.16
N CYS A 231 5.76 5.65 -16.26
CA CYS A 231 6.94 5.97 -15.47
C CYS A 231 6.57 6.50 -14.07
N PRO A 232 7.36 6.16 -13.03
CA PRO A 232 7.22 6.74 -11.71
C PRO A 232 7.80 8.16 -11.64
N ILE A 233 7.15 9.02 -10.87
CA ILE A 233 7.57 10.41 -10.59
C ILE A 233 7.99 10.48 -9.12
N PHE A 234 9.24 10.84 -8.84
CA PHE A 234 9.78 10.90 -7.47
C PHE A 234 9.79 12.31 -6.88
N GLU A 235 9.59 13.32 -7.72
CA GLU A 235 9.48 14.71 -7.34
C GLU A 235 8.03 15.08 -6.94
N PRO A 236 7.83 16.11 -6.10
CA PRO A 236 6.50 16.54 -5.70
C PRO A 236 5.62 16.96 -6.89
N VAL A 237 4.37 16.49 -6.87
CA VAL A 237 3.30 16.85 -7.81
C VAL A 237 2.00 17.15 -7.07
N ALA A 238 1.14 17.94 -7.70
CA ALA A 238 -0.26 18.10 -7.29
C ALA A 238 -1.16 17.53 -8.40
N LEU A 239 -2.08 16.63 -8.01
CA LEU A 239 -2.96 15.90 -8.91
C LEU A 239 -4.40 16.40 -8.73
N GLU A 240 -5.08 16.65 -9.85
CA GLU A 240 -6.42 17.23 -9.91
C GLU A 240 -7.27 16.51 -10.98
N ASP A 241 -8.56 16.85 -11.06
CA ASP A 241 -9.52 16.26 -12.00
C ASP A 241 -9.60 14.74 -11.90
N ALA A 242 -9.99 14.26 -10.71
CA ALA A 242 -10.08 12.84 -10.40
C ALA A 242 -11.22 12.13 -11.15
N THR A 243 -10.94 10.92 -11.65
CA THR A 243 -11.93 9.96 -12.14
C THR A 243 -11.69 8.58 -11.56
N TRP A 244 -12.69 7.70 -11.63
CA TRP A 244 -12.67 6.39 -10.97
C TRP A 244 -13.08 5.26 -11.92
N PRO A 245 -12.23 4.90 -12.91
CA PRO A 245 -12.46 3.70 -13.72
C PRO A 245 -12.58 2.46 -12.84
N PHE A 246 -13.52 1.58 -13.19
CA PHE A 246 -13.74 0.34 -12.47
C PHE A 246 -14.13 -0.81 -13.42
N THR A 247 -13.90 -2.04 -12.98
CA THR A 247 -14.37 -3.25 -13.67
C THR A 247 -14.85 -4.27 -12.64
N ALA A 248 -16.10 -4.71 -12.79
CA ALA A 248 -16.70 -5.71 -11.92
C ALA A 248 -16.32 -7.12 -12.38
N PHE A 249 -16.13 -8.02 -11.41
CA PHE A 249 -15.72 -9.40 -11.68
C PHE A 249 -16.25 -10.38 -10.62
N GLU A 250 -16.37 -11.66 -10.97
CA GLU A 250 -16.83 -12.72 -10.07
C GLU A 250 -15.66 -13.64 -9.64
N ARG A 251 -15.47 -13.79 -8.32
CA ARG A 251 -14.49 -14.72 -7.76
C ARG A 251 -15.18 -15.98 -7.22
N PRO A 252 -14.62 -17.18 -7.44
CA PRO A 252 -13.37 -17.50 -8.16
C PRO A 252 -13.59 -17.79 -9.66
N GLY A 253 -14.64 -17.24 -10.27
CA GLY A 253 -15.01 -17.52 -11.65
C GLY A 253 -14.02 -16.97 -12.68
N GLU A 254 -13.45 -15.80 -12.41
CA GLU A 254 -12.49 -15.11 -13.27
C GLU A 254 -11.07 -15.17 -12.68
N THR A 255 -10.08 -15.34 -13.56
CA THR A 255 -8.65 -15.36 -13.22
C THR A 255 -7.87 -14.23 -13.88
N ALA A 256 -8.50 -13.45 -14.76
CA ALA A 256 -7.93 -12.25 -15.35
C ALA A 256 -9.03 -11.26 -15.73
N ILE A 257 -8.75 -9.96 -15.62
CA ILE A 257 -9.62 -8.85 -16.04
C ILE A 257 -8.83 -7.72 -16.67
N ASP A 258 -9.49 -6.92 -17.50
CA ASP A 258 -8.97 -5.65 -18.01
C ASP A 258 -9.64 -4.49 -17.28
N LEU A 259 -8.87 -3.60 -16.66
CA LEU A 259 -9.34 -2.31 -16.16
C LEU A 259 -8.98 -1.22 -17.16
N VAL A 260 -9.99 -0.58 -17.77
CA VAL A 260 -9.79 0.40 -18.84
C VAL A 260 -9.89 1.83 -18.32
N ILE A 261 -8.84 2.61 -18.50
CA ILE A 261 -8.81 4.06 -18.28
C ILE A 261 -9.18 4.76 -19.60
N GLY A 262 -10.41 5.25 -19.69
CA GLY A 262 -10.93 5.99 -20.83
C GLY A 262 -10.62 7.49 -20.79
N ALA A 263 -11.19 8.22 -21.76
CA ALA A 263 -11.23 9.68 -21.72
C ALA A 263 -12.08 10.18 -20.54
N PRO A 264 -11.78 11.37 -19.98
CA PRO A 264 -12.58 11.98 -18.93
C PRO A 264 -14.02 12.31 -19.36
#